data_AF-A0A7W1UQW4-F1
#
_entry.id   AF-A0A7W1UQW4-F1
#
_cell.length_a   1.000
_cell.length_b   1.000
_cell.length_c   1.000
_cell.angle_alpha   90.00
_cell.angle_beta   90.00
_cell.angle_gamma   90.00
#
_symmetry.space_group_name_H-M   'P 1'
#
loop_
_entity.id
_entity.type
_entity.pdbx_description
1 polymer ?
#
loop_
_entity_poly.entity_id
_entity_poly.type
_entity_poly.pdbx_seq_one_letter_code
_entity_poly.pdbx_strand_id
1 'polypeptide(L)'
;MALYLDESQVRNFNRWPIMGTFVHPNPTPVPATYADEITNLKDWLWQRLTWLDANMPGVCDVGIAENMTNNVIRSYPNPFLDDITVSFDVSKTSMVKIELLNTIGERVKLVYEGSRPEGNYQENINASGLAKGLYLIKLTMNNKSYYQKVIKM
;
A
#
# COMPACT_ATOMS: atom_id res chain seq x y z
N MET A 1 10.40 -20.25 5.78
CA MET A 1 10.00 -20.17 4.36
C MET A 1 10.74 -21.17 3.46
N ALA A 2 11.95 -21.64 3.81
CA ALA A 2 12.69 -22.64 3.03
C ALA A 2 12.10 -24.08 3.07
N LEU A 3 11.31 -24.43 4.08
CA LEU A 3 10.81 -25.81 4.31
C LEU A 3 9.86 -26.36 3.23
N TYR A 4 9.28 -25.51 2.37
CA TYR A 4 8.26 -25.93 1.39
C TYR A 4 8.82 -26.22 -0.01
N LEU A 5 10.12 -26.00 -0.25
CA LEU A 5 10.70 -26.12 -1.59
C LEU A 5 11.45 -27.44 -1.81
N ASP A 6 11.73 -28.21 -0.75
CA ASP A 6 12.57 -29.41 -0.84
C ASP A 6 12.00 -30.50 -1.76
N GLU A 7 10.69 -30.76 -1.73
CA GLU A 7 10.11 -31.72 -2.65
C GLU A 7 10.03 -31.19 -4.09
N SER A 8 9.79 -29.89 -4.24
CA SER A 8 9.58 -29.26 -5.53
C SER A 8 10.87 -29.21 -6.35
N GLN A 9 12.02 -28.89 -5.72
CA GLN A 9 13.31 -28.92 -6.39
C GLN A 9 13.67 -30.35 -6.86
N VAL A 10 13.42 -31.37 -6.03
CA VAL A 10 13.72 -32.77 -6.37
C VAL A 10 12.88 -33.23 -7.56
N ARG A 11 11.56 -32.97 -7.55
CA ARG A 11 10.69 -33.33 -8.68
C ARG A 11 11.11 -32.64 -9.98
N ASN A 12 11.49 -31.36 -9.91
CA ASN A 12 11.96 -30.60 -11.07
C ASN A 12 13.20 -31.25 -11.68
N PHE A 13 14.26 -31.46 -10.90
CA PHE A 13 15.52 -31.97 -11.43
C PHE A 13 15.51 -33.48 -11.72
N ASN A 14 14.54 -34.24 -11.19
CA ASN A 14 14.24 -35.59 -11.66
C ASN A 14 13.59 -35.59 -13.06
N ARG A 15 12.70 -34.62 -13.34
CA ARG A 15 12.04 -34.48 -14.63
C ARG A 15 12.97 -33.88 -15.69
N TRP A 16 13.78 -32.90 -15.30
CA TRP A 16 14.73 -32.20 -16.14
C TRP A 16 16.12 -32.25 -15.49
N PRO A 17 16.96 -33.24 -15.84
CA PRO A 17 18.27 -33.45 -15.23
C PRO A 17 19.31 -32.49 -15.79
N ILE A 18 19.10 -31.18 -15.60
CA ILE A 18 19.94 -30.10 -16.12
C ILE A 18 20.90 -29.53 -15.06
N MET A 19 20.91 -30.08 -13.85
CA MET A 19 21.79 -29.62 -12.77
C MET A 19 23.25 -29.79 -13.17
N GLY A 20 24.07 -28.72 -13.04
CA GLY A 20 25.45 -28.70 -13.51
C GLY A 20 25.63 -28.66 -15.03
N THR A 21 24.55 -28.57 -15.82
CA THR A 21 24.62 -28.46 -17.28
C THR A 21 24.31 -27.04 -17.74
N PHE A 22 25.09 -26.55 -18.71
CA PHE A 22 24.85 -25.23 -19.28
C PHE A 22 23.58 -25.23 -20.14
N VAL A 23 22.63 -24.37 -19.79
CA VAL A 23 21.44 -24.10 -20.60
C VAL A 23 21.44 -22.61 -20.93
N HIS A 24 21.49 -22.26 -22.22
CA HIS A 24 21.44 -20.86 -22.65
C HIS A 24 20.09 -20.22 -22.26
N PRO A 25 20.05 -18.99 -21.69
CA PRO A 25 21.13 -18.01 -21.56
C PRO A 25 21.77 -17.94 -20.15
N ASN A 26 21.79 -19.02 -19.36
CA ASN A 26 22.27 -18.97 -17.98
C ASN A 26 23.71 -18.44 -17.87
N PRO A 27 24.00 -17.56 -16.89
CA PRO A 27 25.34 -17.02 -16.69
C PRO A 27 26.30 -18.09 -16.14
N THR A 28 27.58 -17.96 -16.47
CA THR A 28 28.65 -18.76 -15.85
C THR A 28 29.07 -18.16 -14.51
N PRO A 29 29.40 -18.96 -13.49
CA PRO A 29 29.51 -20.42 -13.50
C PRO A 29 28.15 -21.12 -13.38
N VAL A 30 28.03 -22.29 -14.03
CA VAL A 30 26.83 -23.13 -13.91
C VAL A 30 26.83 -23.79 -12.53
N PRO A 31 25.79 -23.59 -11.71
CA PRO A 31 25.71 -24.21 -10.39
C PRO A 31 25.58 -25.73 -10.51
N ALA A 32 26.40 -26.46 -9.74
CA ALA A 32 26.40 -27.92 -9.71
C ALA A 32 25.39 -28.49 -8.70
N THR A 33 24.90 -27.66 -7.78
CA THR A 33 23.88 -28.01 -6.78
C THR A 33 22.79 -26.95 -6.69
N TYR A 34 21.62 -27.33 -6.18
CA TYR A 34 20.52 -26.39 -5.94
C TYR A 34 20.87 -25.31 -4.92
N ALA A 35 21.71 -25.63 -3.94
CA ALA A 35 22.20 -24.64 -2.96
C ALA A 35 23.08 -23.58 -3.63
N ASP A 36 23.92 -23.98 -4.58
CA ASP A 36 24.73 -23.06 -5.39
C ASP A 36 23.85 -22.20 -6.30
N GLU A 37 22.78 -22.77 -6.86
CA GLU A 37 21.82 -22.04 -7.70
C GLU A 37 21.10 -20.94 -6.91
N ILE A 38 20.66 -21.22 -5.69
CA ILE A 38 20.07 -20.22 -4.79
C ILE A 38 21.06 -19.10 -4.49
N THR A 39 22.32 -19.46 -4.23
CA THR A 39 23.37 -18.50 -3.91
C THR A 39 23.66 -17.60 -5.12
N ASN A 40 23.84 -18.19 -6.29
CA ASN A 40 24.06 -17.48 -7.55
C ASN A 40 22.92 -16.49 -7.85
N LEU A 41 21.66 -16.92 -7.69
CA LEU A 41 20.51 -16.05 -7.91
C LEU A 41 20.48 -14.87 -6.94
N LYS A 42 20.77 -15.11 -5.65
CA LYS A 42 20.85 -14.05 -4.64
C LYS A 42 21.95 -13.05 -4.98
N ASP A 43 23.13 -13.54 -5.35
CA ASP A 43 24.26 -12.68 -5.71
C ASP A 43 23.96 -11.86 -6.97
N TRP A 44 23.36 -12.48 -7.99
CA TRP A 44 22.93 -11.77 -9.20
C TRP A 44 21.91 -10.68 -8.88
N LEU A 45 20.91 -10.96 -8.04
CA LEU A 45 19.91 -9.97 -7.64
C LEU A 45 20.54 -8.80 -6.88
N TRP A 46 21.47 -9.08 -5.97
CA TRP A 46 22.20 -8.05 -5.24
C TRP A 46 23.03 -7.16 -6.17
N GLN A 47 23.83 -7.77 -7.03
CA GLN A 47 24.64 -7.03 -8.01
C GLN A 47 23.77 -6.21 -8.95
N ARG A 48 22.65 -6.78 -9.41
CA ARG A 48 21.73 -6.08 -10.29
C ARG A 48 21.05 -4.92 -9.59
N LEU A 49 20.61 -5.09 -8.34
CA LEU A 49 20.02 -4.02 -7.53
C LEU A 49 21.03 -2.87 -7.34
N THR A 50 22.26 -3.18 -6.92
CA THR A 50 23.32 -2.19 -6.79
C THR A 50 23.63 -1.48 -8.11
N TRP A 51 23.64 -2.22 -9.23
CA TRP A 51 23.81 -1.62 -10.55
C TRP A 51 22.65 -0.67 -10.90
N LEU A 52 21.40 -1.06 -10.60
CA LEU A 52 20.23 -0.23 -10.83
C LEU A 52 20.31 1.05 -10.01
N ASP A 53 20.66 0.98 -8.72
CA ASP A 53 20.82 2.15 -7.86
C ASP A 53 21.88 3.12 -8.41
N ALA A 54 22.98 2.59 -8.97
CA ALA A 54 24.06 3.40 -9.52
C ALA A 54 23.78 3.95 -10.93
N ASN A 55 22.99 3.26 -11.76
CA ASN A 55 22.82 3.56 -13.19
C ASN A 55 21.42 4.04 -13.55
N MET A 56 20.50 4.04 -12.60
CA MET A 56 19.20 4.72 -12.72
C MET A 56 19.07 5.80 -11.63
N PRO A 57 19.98 6.80 -11.58
CA PRO A 57 19.76 7.95 -10.72
C PRO A 57 18.53 8.70 -11.23
N GLY A 58 17.40 8.51 -10.55
CA GLY A 58 16.22 9.32 -10.78
C GLY A 58 16.44 10.71 -10.23
N VAL A 59 16.23 11.75 -11.04
CA VAL A 59 15.77 13.00 -10.46
C VAL A 59 14.36 12.69 -9.97
N CYS A 60 14.13 12.73 -8.65
CA CYS A 60 12.79 12.65 -8.07
C CYS A 60 12.03 13.95 -8.39
N ASP A 61 11.88 14.25 -9.67
CA ASP A 61 11.06 15.31 -10.20
C ASP A 61 10.01 14.62 -11.05
N VAL A 62 8.92 14.25 -10.41
CA VAL A 62 7.70 13.88 -11.12
C VAL A 62 7.38 15.09 -11.98
N GLY A 63 7.48 14.97 -13.32
CA GLY A 63 7.34 16.07 -14.30
C GLY A 63 5.96 16.75 -14.35
N ILE A 64 5.17 16.55 -13.30
CA ILE A 64 4.02 17.31 -12.89
C ILE A 64 4.37 17.58 -11.43
N ALA A 65 4.49 18.84 -11.02
CA ALA A 65 4.43 19.14 -9.58
C ALA A 65 3.24 18.34 -9.08
N GLU A 66 3.47 17.38 -8.18
CA GLU A 66 2.37 16.88 -7.38
C GLU A 66 1.86 18.17 -6.75
N ASN A 67 0.76 18.70 -7.30
CA ASN A 67 -0.26 19.26 -6.46
C ASN A 67 -0.54 18.09 -5.55
N MET A 68 0.24 18.02 -4.47
CA MET A 68 -0.21 17.49 -3.23
C MET A 68 -1.52 18.22 -3.08
N THR A 69 -2.60 17.58 -3.52
CA THR A 69 -3.86 17.72 -2.84
C THR A 69 -3.43 17.40 -1.43
N ASN A 70 -3.10 18.45 -0.67
CA ASN A 70 -2.73 18.37 0.72
C ASN A 70 -3.70 17.34 1.25
N ASN A 71 -3.18 16.21 1.70
CA ASN A 71 -4.02 15.06 2.01
C ASN A 71 -4.75 15.45 3.30
N VAL A 72 -5.76 16.32 3.16
CA VAL A 72 -6.46 17.07 4.21
C VAL A 72 -7.16 16.08 5.11
N ILE A 73 -7.46 14.90 4.57
CA ILE A 73 -8.05 13.79 5.27
C ILE A 73 -7.21 12.53 5.04
N ARG A 74 -6.87 11.85 6.13
CA ARG A 74 -6.20 10.55 6.13
C ARG A 74 -7.07 9.58 6.92
N SER A 75 -7.03 8.30 6.57
CA SER A 75 -7.82 7.28 7.25
C SER A 75 -6.99 6.03 7.49
N TYR A 76 -6.96 5.52 8.71
CA TYR A 76 -6.26 4.29 9.05
C TYR A 76 -6.96 3.52 10.19
N PRO A 77 -6.86 2.19 10.21
CA PRO A 77 -6.37 1.34 9.11
C PRO A 77 -7.32 1.39 7.90
N ASN A 78 -6.81 1.11 6.70
CA ASN A 78 -7.64 0.90 5.51
C ASN A 78 -7.00 -0.21 4.67
N PRO A 79 -7.62 -1.40 4.54
CA PRO A 79 -8.95 -1.78 5.03
C PRO A 79 -9.10 -1.82 6.57
N PHE A 80 -10.34 -1.76 7.08
CA PHE A 80 -10.66 -1.78 8.51
C PHE A 80 -11.73 -2.84 8.85
N LEU A 81 -11.80 -3.24 10.11
CA LEU A 81 -12.85 -4.14 10.63
C LEU A 81 -14.05 -3.31 11.07
N ASP A 82 -14.08 -2.84 12.32
CA ASP A 82 -15.18 -2.05 12.85
C ASP A 82 -14.80 -0.60 13.13
N ASP A 83 -13.54 -0.33 13.46
CA ASP A 83 -13.08 1.01 13.80
C ASP A 83 -12.09 1.54 12.76
N ILE A 84 -12.28 2.79 12.35
CA ILE A 84 -11.35 3.52 11.51
C ILE A 84 -11.12 4.92 12.07
N THR A 85 -9.85 5.31 12.14
CA THR A 85 -9.45 6.65 12.58
C THR A 85 -9.30 7.54 11.37
N VAL A 86 -9.92 8.71 11.43
CA VAL A 86 -9.81 9.77 10.42
C VAL A 86 -9.00 10.91 11.01
N SER A 87 -7.95 11.31 10.32
CA SER A 87 -7.10 12.43 10.71
C SER A 87 -7.24 13.55 9.68
N PHE A 88 -7.33 14.79 10.15
CA PHE A 88 -7.44 15.95 9.26
C PHE A 88 -6.86 17.21 9.87
N ASP A 89 -6.43 18.10 8.99
CA ASP A 89 -5.78 19.35 9.35
C ASP A 89 -6.70 20.54 9.06
N VAL A 90 -6.89 21.38 10.05
CA VAL A 90 -7.68 22.61 9.96
C VAL A 90 -6.69 23.77 9.89
N SER A 91 -6.49 24.36 8.71
CA SER A 91 -5.53 25.47 8.52
C SER A 91 -6.00 26.82 9.06
N LYS A 92 -7.29 26.96 9.37
CA LYS A 92 -7.91 28.15 9.96
C LYS A 92 -9.21 27.76 10.63
N THR A 93 -9.56 28.42 11.73
CA THR A 93 -10.84 28.21 12.43
C THR A 93 -12.01 28.16 11.45
N SER A 94 -12.68 27.01 11.39
CA SER A 94 -13.71 26.74 10.40
C SER A 94 -14.75 25.75 10.89
N MET A 95 -15.94 25.82 10.31
CA MET A 95 -16.99 24.82 10.51
C MET A 95 -16.58 23.53 9.79
N VAL A 96 -16.42 22.46 10.56
CA VAL A 96 -16.03 21.14 10.11
C VAL A 96 -17.22 20.20 10.22
N LYS A 97 -17.47 19.41 9.18
CA LYS A 97 -18.45 18.33 9.18
C LYS A 97 -17.85 17.06 8.62
N ILE A 98 -17.99 15.95 9.33
CA ILE A 98 -17.47 14.64 8.93
C ILE A 98 -18.63 13.67 8.86
N GLU A 99 -18.81 13.07 7.69
CA GLU A 99 -19.89 12.15 7.37
C GLU A 99 -19.31 10.85 6.81
N LEU A 100 -19.90 9.72 7.15
CA LEU A 100 -19.67 8.44 6.48
C LEU A 100 -20.84 8.19 5.53
N LEU A 101 -20.52 7.92 4.27
CA LEU A 101 -21.47 7.70 3.18
C LEU A 101 -21.33 6.29 2.61
N ASN A 102 -22.43 5.71 2.14
CA ASN A 102 -22.40 4.48 1.33
C ASN A 102 -22.08 4.78 -0.16
N THR A 103 -22.08 3.76 -1.00
CA THR A 103 -21.72 3.86 -2.42
C THR A 103 -22.69 4.67 -3.28
N ILE A 104 -23.94 4.86 -2.83
CA ILE A 104 -24.93 5.70 -3.49
C ILE A 104 -24.93 7.15 -2.96
N GLY A 105 -24.04 7.47 -2.02
CA GLY A 105 -23.89 8.80 -1.43
C GLY A 105 -24.83 9.10 -0.26
N GLU A 106 -25.57 8.11 0.22
CA GLU A 106 -26.42 8.26 1.40
C GLU A 106 -25.57 8.29 2.67
N ARG A 107 -25.90 9.23 3.58
CA ARG A 107 -25.24 9.35 4.89
C ARG A 107 -25.66 8.21 5.80
N VAL A 108 -24.74 7.29 6.06
CA VAL A 108 -24.93 6.21 7.03
C VAL A 108 -24.58 6.63 8.46
N LYS A 109 -23.68 7.62 8.63
CA LYS A 109 -23.32 8.13 9.96
C LYS A 109 -22.83 9.59 9.90
N LEU A 110 -23.26 10.41 10.86
CA LEU A 110 -22.63 11.69 11.17
C LEU A 110 -21.57 11.45 12.25
N VAL A 111 -20.32 11.82 11.98
CA VAL A 111 -19.19 11.60 12.89
C VAL A 111 -18.95 12.84 13.73
N TYR A 112 -18.94 14.01 13.10
CA TYR A 112 -18.71 15.29 13.77
C TYR A 112 -19.36 16.43 12.98
N GLU A 113 -19.87 17.45 13.68
CA GLU A 113 -20.32 18.71 13.10
C GLU A 113 -20.10 19.86 14.10
N GLY A 114 -19.23 20.80 13.78
CA GLY A 114 -18.91 21.90 14.70
C GLY A 114 -17.75 22.78 14.25
N SER A 115 -17.52 23.87 14.97
CA SER A 115 -16.39 24.77 14.73
C SER A 115 -15.12 24.22 15.38
N ARG A 116 -14.03 24.12 14.62
CA ARG A 116 -12.71 23.71 15.12
C ARG A 116 -11.70 24.85 14.87
N PRO A 117 -10.87 25.24 15.86
CA PRO A 117 -9.76 26.14 15.63
C PRO A 117 -8.67 25.50 14.78
N GLU A 118 -7.71 26.30 14.32
CA GLU A 118 -6.53 25.80 13.61
C GLU A 118 -5.81 24.70 14.41
N GLY A 119 -5.47 23.60 13.74
CA GLY A 119 -4.81 22.45 14.36
C GLY A 119 -5.11 21.13 13.67
N ASN A 120 -4.52 20.06 14.20
CA ASN A 120 -4.67 18.70 13.67
C ASN A 120 -5.62 17.91 14.58
N TYR A 121 -6.58 17.22 13.97
CA TYR A 121 -7.61 16.49 14.70
C TYR A 121 -7.69 15.04 14.25
N GLN A 122 -8.17 14.20 15.16
CA GLN A 122 -8.49 12.81 14.87
C GLN A 122 -9.88 12.49 15.40
N GLU A 123 -10.66 11.79 14.60
CA GLU A 123 -11.97 11.29 14.98
C GLU A 123 -12.01 9.79 14.70
N ASN A 124 -12.53 9.02 15.65
CA ASN A 124 -12.72 7.59 15.48
C ASN A 124 -14.15 7.30 15.00
N ILE A 125 -14.26 6.48 13.96
CA ILE A 125 -15.52 6.04 13.40
C ILE A 125 -15.71 4.57 13.72
N ASN A 126 -16.61 4.29 14.67
CA ASN A 126 -17.12 2.94 14.88
C ASN A 126 -18.21 2.62 13.84
N ALA A 127 -18.02 1.55 13.10
CA ALA A 127 -18.88 1.06 12.03
C ALA A 127 -19.39 -0.36 12.30
N SER A 128 -19.42 -0.80 13.58
CA SER A 128 -19.72 -2.17 14.00
C SER A 128 -21.07 -2.76 13.52
N GLY A 129 -22.01 -1.92 13.08
CA GLY A 129 -23.29 -2.34 12.50
C GLY A 129 -23.40 -2.28 10.97
N LEU A 130 -22.36 -1.83 10.27
CA LEU A 130 -22.39 -1.62 8.82
C LEU A 130 -22.00 -2.89 8.05
N ALA A 131 -22.59 -3.10 6.87
CA ALA A 131 -22.22 -4.21 5.99
C ALA A 131 -20.78 -4.07 5.49
N LYS A 132 -20.14 -5.20 5.19
CA LYS A 132 -18.81 -5.23 4.56
C LYS A 132 -18.88 -4.57 3.19
N GLY A 133 -17.86 -3.79 2.81
CA GLY A 133 -17.82 -3.14 1.51
C GLY A 133 -17.20 -1.75 1.51
N LEU A 134 -17.54 -1.00 0.45
CA LEU A 134 -16.98 0.31 0.15
C LEU A 134 -17.77 1.43 0.83
N TYR A 135 -17.07 2.35 1.48
CA TYR A 135 -17.63 3.58 2.04
C TYR A 135 -16.79 4.80 1.65
N LEU A 136 -17.40 5.97 1.73
CA LEU A 136 -16.75 7.26 1.53
C LEU A 136 -16.84 8.08 2.80
N ILE A 137 -15.71 8.59 3.27
CA ILE A 137 -15.66 9.58 4.34
C ILE A 137 -15.64 10.95 3.69
N LYS A 138 -16.63 11.78 3.99
CA LYS A 138 -16.75 13.14 3.49
C LYS A 138 -16.42 14.12 4.60
N LEU A 139 -15.38 14.91 4.39
CA LEU A 139 -15.02 16.07 5.23
C LEU A 139 -15.46 17.34 4.51
N THR A 140 -16.33 18.13 5.12
CA THR A 140 -16.71 19.45 4.63
C THR A 140 -16.08 20.52 5.52
N MET A 141 -15.29 21.41 4.93
CA MET A 141 -14.61 22.50 5.62
C MET A 141 -14.42 23.68 4.66
N ASN A 142 -14.71 24.90 5.10
CA ASN A 142 -14.57 26.13 4.29
C ASN A 142 -15.29 26.05 2.92
N ASN A 143 -16.53 25.53 2.90
CA ASN A 143 -17.31 25.24 1.68
C ASN A 143 -16.63 24.30 0.66
N LYS A 144 -15.55 23.61 1.04
CA LYS A 144 -14.93 22.56 0.25
C LYS A 144 -15.27 21.20 0.85
N SER A 145 -15.48 20.21 -0.02
CA SER A 145 -15.68 18.81 0.37
C SER A 145 -14.47 17.99 -0.06
N TYR A 146 -13.93 17.22 0.87
CA TYR A 146 -12.86 16.24 0.66
C TYR A 146 -13.43 14.85 0.89
N TYR A 147 -12.99 13.89 0.09
CA TYR A 147 -13.50 12.52 0.14
C TYR A 147 -12.35 11.54 0.33
N GLN A 148 -12.52 10.59 1.23
CA GLN A 148 -11.59 9.50 1.44
C GLN A 148 -12.30 8.15 1.29
N LYS A 149 -11.76 7.32 0.40
CA LYS A 149 -12.30 5.99 0.11
C LYS A 149 -11.80 4.97 1.11
N VAL A 150 -12.71 4.24 1.76
CA VAL A 150 -12.36 3.25 2.79
C VAL A 150 -13.09 1.92 2.57
N ILE A 151 -12.45 0.82 2.96
CA ILE A 151 -12.93 -0.54 2.74
C ILE A 151 -13.16 -1.22 4.10
N LYS A 152 -14.42 -1.57 4.40
CA LYS A 152 -14.81 -2.38 5.56
C LYS A 152 -14.72 -3.87 5.22
N MET A 153 -14.00 -4.64 6.03
CA MET A 153 -13.80 -6.09 5.86
C MET A 153 -14.82 -6.97 6.59
#